data_AF-A0A4Y2WSS1-F1
#
_entry.id   AF-A0A4Y2WSS1-F1
#
_cell.length_a   1.000
_cell.length_b   1.000
_cell.length_c   1.000
_cell.angle_alpha   90.00
_cell.angle_beta   90.00
_cell.angle_gamma   90.00
#
_symmetry.space_group_name_H-M   'P 1'
#
loop_
_entity.id
_entity.type
_entity.pdbx_description
1 polymer ?
#
loop_
_entity_poly.entity_id
_entity_poly.type
_entity_poly.pdbx_seq_one_letter_code
_entity_poly.pdbx_strand_id
1 'polypeptide(L)'
;MKLNSADRLSWQEIAAESLATKRYWALWDPLHLKDGVQYRKWVNDNGSSCRLQPILPKSRIQEVLRETHDSATGGHFGFMKTLSKTRKRFYWDRLRADVKK
;
A
#
# COMPACT_ATOMS: atom_id res chain seq x y z
N MET A 1 5.37 13.07 16.24
CA MET A 1 5.00 14.28 15.48
C MET A 1 4.00 13.88 14.41
N LYS A 2 2.74 14.27 14.55
CA LYS A 2 1.79 14.24 13.44
C LYS A 2 2.17 15.41 12.53
N LEU A 3 2.46 15.17 11.25
CA LEU A 3 2.39 16.26 10.28
C LEU A 3 0.92 16.67 10.24
N ASN A 4 0.65 17.92 10.59
CA ASN A 4 -0.70 18.42 10.77
C ASN A 4 -1.46 18.34 9.44
N SER A 5 -2.69 17.82 9.49
CA SER A 5 -3.62 17.83 8.34
C SER A 5 -3.98 19.24 7.86
N ALA A 6 -3.57 20.28 8.61
CA ALA A 6 -3.86 21.69 8.35
C ALA A 6 -2.94 22.34 7.30
N ASP A 7 -1.81 21.71 6.95
CA ASP A 7 -0.87 22.26 5.95
C ASP A 7 -1.13 21.70 4.53
N ARG A 8 -2.24 20.97 4.33
CA ARG A 8 -2.60 20.41 3.03
C ARG A 8 -3.25 21.48 2.18
N LEU A 9 -2.50 21.96 1.18
CA LEU A 9 -3.04 22.75 0.08
C LEU A 9 -4.18 21.98 -0.62
N SER A 10 -5.28 22.68 -0.82
CA SER A 10 -6.46 22.21 -1.52
C SER A 10 -6.16 21.91 -3.00
N TRP A 11 -7.04 21.16 -3.65
CA TRP A 11 -6.87 20.86 -5.08
C TRP A 11 -6.84 22.13 -5.95
N GLN A 12 -7.56 23.18 -5.54
CA GLN A 12 -7.57 24.47 -6.23
C GLN A 12 -6.22 25.18 -6.17
N GLU A 13 -5.50 25.07 -5.06
CA GLU A 13 -4.17 25.66 -4.87
C GLU A 13 -3.09 24.88 -5.64
N ILE A 14 -3.23 23.55 -5.75
CA ILE A 14 -2.26 22.69 -6.46
C ILE A 14 -2.48 22.65 -7.97
N ALA A 15 -3.69 22.93 -8.47
CA ALA A 15 -3.97 22.90 -9.90
C ALA A 15 -3.11 23.89 -10.71
N ALA A 16 -2.72 25.02 -10.10
CA ALA A 16 -1.86 26.03 -10.70
C ALA A 16 -0.35 25.71 -10.59
N GLU A 17 0.03 24.74 -9.77
CA GLU A 17 1.42 24.45 -9.43
C GLU A 17 2.17 23.63 -10.49
N SER A 18 3.50 23.58 -10.34
CA SER A 18 4.39 22.85 -11.24
C SER A 18 4.09 21.35 -11.27
N LEU A 19 4.49 20.67 -12.36
CA LEU A 19 4.33 19.22 -12.50
C LEU A 19 5.06 18.44 -11.39
N ALA A 20 6.20 18.97 -10.90
CA ALA A 20 6.95 18.40 -9.80
C ALA A 20 6.19 18.52 -8.47
N THR A 21 5.59 19.68 -8.21
CA THR A 21 4.75 19.93 -7.03
C THR A 21 3.49 19.06 -7.04
N LYS A 22 2.84 18.90 -8.20
CA LYS A 22 1.69 17.99 -8.37
C LYS A 22 2.06 16.53 -8.14
N ARG A 23 3.24 16.10 -8.61
CA ARG A 23 3.78 14.76 -8.33
C ARG A 23 4.05 14.58 -6.84
N TYR A 24 4.65 15.57 -6.19
CA TYR A 24 4.89 15.56 -4.75
C TYR A 24 3.57 15.52 -3.94
N TRP A 25 2.56 16.30 -4.33
CA TRP A 25 1.23 16.28 -3.72
C TRP A 25 0.50 14.94 -3.91
N ALA A 26 0.62 14.31 -5.08
CA ALA A 26 0.10 12.96 -5.32
C ALA A 26 0.83 11.88 -4.48
N LEU A 27 2.08 12.14 -4.08
CA LEU A 27 2.87 11.30 -3.18
C LEU A 27 2.64 11.63 -1.69
N TRP A 28 1.96 12.73 -1.36
CA TRP A 28 1.71 13.20 0.02
C TRP A 28 0.59 12.40 0.72
N ASP A 29 -0.41 11.93 -0.05
CA ASP A 29 -1.61 11.29 0.49
C ASP A 29 -1.49 9.85 1.07
N PRO A 30 -0.43 9.03 0.85
CA PRO A 30 -0.42 7.64 1.28
C PRO A 30 0.66 7.31 2.31
N LEU A 31 1.10 8.22 3.16
CA LEU A 31 2.07 7.88 4.23
C LEU A 31 1.58 8.36 5.58
N HIS A 32 0.74 7.56 6.21
CA HIS A 32 0.33 7.77 7.60
C HIS A 32 1.31 7.03 8.50
N LEU A 33 2.00 7.74 9.39
CA LEU A 33 2.78 7.10 10.44
C LEU A 33 1.87 6.86 11.65
N LYS A 34 1.64 5.61 12.00
CA LYS A 34 0.90 5.21 13.20
C LYS A 34 1.70 4.15 13.94
N ASP A 35 1.95 4.38 15.23
CA ASP A 35 2.67 3.46 16.11
C ASP A 35 4.04 2.99 15.55
N GLY A 36 4.76 3.90 14.88
CA GLY A 36 6.05 3.61 14.24
C GLY A 36 5.98 2.87 12.90
N VAL A 37 4.77 2.57 12.41
CA VAL A 37 4.54 1.89 11.13
C VAL A 37 3.99 2.88 10.11
N GLN A 38 4.56 2.87 8.91
CA GLN A 38 4.06 3.65 7.78
C GLN A 38 2.90 2.92 7.10
N TYR A 39 1.86 3.67 6.72
CA TYR A 39 0.67 3.13 6.07
C TYR A 39 0.35 3.89 4.79
N ARG A 40 -0.08 3.16 3.77
CA ARG A 40 -0.67 3.72 2.55
C ARG A 40 -2.16 3.58 2.46
N LYS A 41 -2.81 4.58 1.86
CA LYS A 41 -4.20 4.47 1.43
C LYS A 41 -4.26 3.58 0.18
N TRP A 42 -5.02 2.50 0.28
CA TRP A 42 -5.34 1.61 -0.83
C TRP A 42 -6.81 1.72 -1.14
N VAL A 43 -7.11 1.90 -2.43
CA VAL A 43 -8.46 1.82 -2.96
C VAL A 43 -8.54 0.57 -3.84
N ASN A 44 -9.63 -0.19 -3.69
CA ASN A 44 -9.86 -1.35 -4.55
C ASN A 44 -10.15 -0.93 -6.00
N ASP A 45 -10.07 -1.90 -6.90
CA ASP A 45 -10.09 -1.65 -8.36
C ASP A 45 -11.38 -0.95 -8.84
N ASN A 46 -12.50 -1.10 -8.12
CA ASN A 46 -13.79 -0.47 -8.43
C ASN A 46 -14.09 0.81 -7.61
N GLY A 47 -13.12 1.32 -6.83
CA GLY A 47 -13.30 2.52 -6.03
C GLY A 47 -14.15 2.37 -4.76
N SER A 48 -14.80 1.23 -4.54
CA SER A 48 -15.83 1.06 -3.51
C SER A 48 -15.30 0.85 -2.08
N SER A 49 -14.01 0.58 -1.91
CA SER A 49 -13.38 0.33 -0.62
C SER A 49 -12.06 1.07 -0.52
N CYS A 50 -11.93 1.88 0.52
CA CYS A 50 -10.69 2.52 0.92
C CYS A 50 -10.17 1.89 2.22
N ARG A 51 -8.89 1.51 2.27
CA ARG A 51 -8.25 0.91 3.46
C ARG A 51 -6.84 1.43 3.63
N LEU A 52 -6.36 1.49 4.87
CA LEU A 52 -4.95 1.71 5.17
C LEU A 52 -4.20 0.37 5.15
N GLN A 53 -3.05 0.34 4.48
CA GLN A 53 -2.17 -0.83 4.40
C GLN A 53 -0.81 -0.49 5.00
N PRO A 54 -0.35 -1.23 6.02
CA PRO A 54 1.01 -1.09 6.50
C PRO A 54 2.00 -1.42 5.38
N ILE A 55 3.02 -0.56 5.28
CA ILE A 55 4.16 -0.74 4.39
C ILE A 55 5.13 -1.68 5.10
N LEU A 56 5.35 -2.85 4.51
CA LEU A 56 6.21 -3.88 5.07
C LEU A 56 7.68 -3.55 4.79
N PRO A 57 8.55 -3.53 5.82
CA PRO A 57 9.98 -3.56 5.59
C PRO A 57 10.39 -4.92 5.01
N LYS A 58 11.47 -4.95 4.22
CA LYS A 58 11.97 -6.16 3.56
C LYS A 58 12.18 -7.34 4.51
N SER A 59 12.63 -7.05 5.74
CA SER A 59 12.87 -8.05 6.79
C SER A 59 11.62 -8.83 7.22
N ARG A 60 10.42 -8.30 7.00
CA ARG A 60 9.14 -8.90 7.41
C ARG A 60 8.39 -9.60 6.26
N ILE A 61 8.88 -9.50 5.03
CA ILE A 61 8.21 -10.08 3.85
C ILE A 61 8.08 -11.61 3.97
N GLN A 62 9.16 -12.29 4.34
CA GLN A 62 9.19 -13.76 4.43
C GLN A 62 8.23 -14.31 5.49
N GLU A 63 8.10 -13.59 6.61
CA GLU A 63 7.15 -13.90 7.68
C GLU A 63 5.70 -13.85 7.18
N VAL A 64 5.33 -12.75 6.52
CA VAL A 64 3.98 -12.57 5.95
C VAL A 64 3.67 -13.56 4.83
N LEU A 65 4.65 -13.88 3.97
CA LEU A 65 4.47 -14.88 2.93
C LEU A 65 4.21 -16.26 3.53
N ARG A 66 4.96 -16.67 4.56
CA ARG A 66 4.75 -17.95 5.25
C ARG A 66 3.35 -18.04 5.87
N GLU A 67 2.90 -17.00 6.55
CA GLU A 67 1.55 -16.95 7.16
C GLU A 67 0.41 -17.00 6.13
N THR A 68 0.65 -16.51 4.91
CA THR A 68 -0.38 -16.44 3.86
C THR A 68 -0.41 -17.67 2.94
N HIS A 69 0.61 -18.53 3.00
CA HIS A 69 0.79 -19.71 2.14
C HIS A 69 0.04 -20.97 2.62
N ASP A 70 -0.89 -20.84 3.56
CA ASP A 70 -1.50 -21.98 4.26
C ASP A 70 -2.61 -22.73 3.49
N SER A 71 -2.49 -22.93 2.17
CA SER A 71 -3.48 -23.68 1.40
C SER A 71 -2.90 -24.73 0.45
N ALA A 72 -3.38 -25.97 0.60
CA ALA A 72 -3.04 -27.17 -0.15
C ALA A 72 -3.30 -27.13 -1.68
N THR A 73 -3.64 -25.97 -2.25
CA THR A 73 -3.89 -25.80 -3.69
C THR A 73 -2.63 -25.26 -4.36
N GLY A 74 -1.69 -26.17 -4.66
CA GLY A 74 -0.51 -25.85 -5.46
C GLY A 74 -0.90 -25.48 -6.89
N GLY A 75 -0.45 -24.31 -7.38
CA GLY A 75 -0.69 -23.87 -8.76
C GLY A 75 -1.10 -22.39 -8.89
N HIS A 76 -1.48 -21.99 -10.11
CA HIS A 76 -1.86 -20.59 -10.43
C HIS A 76 -3.00 -20.06 -9.54
N PHE A 77 -3.95 -20.92 -9.17
CA PHE A 77 -5.05 -20.55 -8.30
C PHE A 77 -4.58 -20.22 -6.87
N GLY A 78 -3.62 -20.99 -6.34
CA GLY A 78 -2.96 -20.71 -5.07
C GLY A 78 -2.24 -19.35 -5.10
N PHE A 79 -1.47 -19.10 -6.17
CA PHE A 79 -0.77 -17.81 -6.39
C PHE A 79 -1.74 -16.62 -6.37
N MET A 80 -2.82 -16.65 -7.15
CA MET A 80 -3.78 -15.54 -7.23
C MET A 80 -4.50 -15.32 -5.90
N LYS A 81 -4.79 -16.40 -5.15
CA LYS A 81 -5.39 -16.32 -3.82
C LYS A 81 -4.45 -15.67 -2.81
N THR A 82 -3.19 -16.06 -2.78
CA THR A 82 -2.15 -15.47 -1.91
C THR A 82 -1.94 -13.99 -2.27
N LEU A 83 -1.75 -13.68 -3.55
CA LEU A 83 -1.61 -12.32 -4.05
C LEU A 83 -2.79 -11.43 -3.64
N SER A 84 -4.03 -11.91 -3.82
CA SER A 84 -5.24 -11.16 -3.46
C SER A 84 -5.36 -10.93 -1.95
N LYS A 85 -5.09 -11.95 -1.12
CA LYS A 85 -5.12 -11.82 0.35
C LYS A 85 -4.07 -10.85 0.85
N THR A 86 -2.83 -10.98 0.37
CA THR A 86 -1.70 -10.15 0.78
C THR A 86 -1.89 -8.71 0.31
N ARG A 87 -2.28 -8.49 -0.96
CA ARG A 87 -2.56 -7.16 -1.52
C ARG A 87 -3.72 -6.45 -0.82
N LYS A 88 -4.63 -7.15 -0.14
CA LYS A 88 -5.69 -6.52 0.66
C LYS A 88 -5.17 -5.99 2.01
N ARG A 89 -4.12 -6.61 2.57
CA ARG A 89 -3.65 -6.38 3.94
C ARG A 89 -2.36 -5.59 4.02
N PHE A 90 -1.48 -5.69 3.03
CA PHE A 90 -0.12 -5.17 3.12
C PHE A 90 0.33 -4.53 1.81
N TYR A 91 1.40 -3.74 1.89
CA TYR A 91 2.09 -3.18 0.73
C TYR A 91 3.62 -3.33 0.81
N TRP A 92 4.23 -3.69 -0.32
CA TRP A 92 5.64 -3.48 -0.63
C TRP A 92 5.84 -3.50 -2.16
N ASP A 93 6.97 -2.99 -2.67
CA ASP A 93 7.17 -2.72 -4.11
C ASP A 93 7.10 -3.99 -4.99
N ARG A 94 7.66 -5.09 -4.50
CA ARG A 94 7.86 -6.35 -5.24
C ARG A 94 6.87 -7.44 -4.88
N LEU A 95 5.73 -7.10 -4.27
CA LEU A 95 4.72 -8.05 -3.78
C LEU A 95 4.38 -9.14 -4.80
N ARG A 96 4.09 -8.78 -6.06
CA ARG A 96 3.77 -9.77 -7.09
C ARG A 96 4.94 -10.70 -7.42
N ALA A 97 6.17 -10.18 -7.46
CA ALA A 97 7.36 -10.96 -7.76
C ALA A 97 7.70 -11.91 -6.61
N ASP A 98 7.56 -11.43 -5.36
CA ASP A 98 7.87 -12.21 -4.16
C ASP A 98 6.83 -13.28 -3.85
N VAL A 99 5.56 -13.09 -4.23
CA VAL A 99 4.51 -14.13 -4.13
C VAL A 99 4.65 -15.22 -5.20
N LYS A 100 5.37 -14.95 -6.30
CA LYS A 100 5.54 -15.91 -7.41
C LYS A 100 6.67 -16.92 -7.13
N LYS A 101 7.59 -16.59 -6.21
CA LYS A 101 8.69 -17.46 -5.80
C LYS A 101 8.22 -18.52 -4.82
#